data_AF-A1B7B2-F1
#
_entry.id   AF-A1B7B2-F1
#
_cell.length_a   1.000
_cell.length_b   1.000
_cell.length_c   1.000
_cell.angle_alpha   90.00
_cell.angle_beta   90.00
_cell.angle_gamma   90.00
#
_symmetry.space_group_name_H-M   'P 1'
#
loop_
_entity.id
_entity.type
_entity.pdbx_description
1 polymer ?
#
loop_
_entity_poly.entity_id
_entity_poly.type
_entity_poly.pdbx_seq_one_letter_code
_entity_poly.pdbx_strand_id
1 'polypeptide(L)'
;MSFEPDWATPPGASIARLLSAKELPAEELAEELGLDDAGFDLLIAGERRITADIAATLSEYLGSTAEFWLRRDEIYYAEIDRLSVAHSSNLDEWTKCLPTRQMSQFGWIRKNLRSNNLADELLKFFGCESISEWKAIYTSGLDAVSFRTSSSFHADDLATLAWKRAGEIQASQIDLCEFSRSDFNRLLPELKRLGFIRDPKELVANLRARLAQVGVALTTARAPAGCRASGATWRLEQGNPIIHLSFRHLSDDHFWFTLYHEAAHIALNHGEHVGYDTKCAANLGSGFITNK
;
A
#
# COMPACT_ATOMS: atom_id res chain seq x y z
N MET A 1 -4.28 7.41 -31.94
CA MET A 1 -4.03 7.56 -30.49
C MET A 1 -3.86 9.04 -30.24
N SER A 2 -4.86 9.69 -29.63
CA SER A 2 -4.72 11.05 -29.10
C SER A 2 -3.85 11.00 -27.84
N PHE A 3 -2.93 11.94 -27.69
CA PHE A 3 -2.16 12.10 -26.46
C PHE A 3 -3.09 12.72 -25.40
N GLU A 4 -3.28 12.02 -24.28
CA GLU A 4 -4.06 12.50 -23.13
C GLU A 4 -3.11 12.63 -21.93
N PRO A 5 -2.69 13.86 -21.58
CA PRO A 5 -1.79 14.09 -20.45
C PRO A 5 -2.47 13.70 -19.11
N ASP A 6 -1.70 13.33 -18.10
CA ASP A 6 -2.16 13.01 -16.74
C ASP A 6 -2.03 14.21 -15.78
N TRP A 7 -1.89 15.41 -16.33
CA TRP A 7 -1.72 16.66 -15.59
C TRP A 7 -2.52 17.80 -16.25
N ALA A 8 -2.94 18.76 -15.43
CA ALA A 8 -3.62 19.98 -15.86
C ALA A 8 -2.75 21.19 -15.48
N THR A 9 -2.47 22.09 -16.43
CA THR A 9 -1.77 23.34 -16.13
C THR A 9 -2.77 24.47 -15.89
N PRO A 10 -2.70 25.17 -14.75
CA PRO A 10 -3.62 26.26 -14.44
C PRO A 10 -3.47 27.43 -15.43
N PRO A 11 -4.55 28.20 -15.70
CA PRO A 11 -4.47 29.42 -16.50
C PRO A 11 -3.45 30.42 -15.96
N GLY A 12 -3.27 30.47 -14.63
CA GLY A 12 -2.28 31.29 -13.95
C GLY A 12 -0.83 31.07 -14.41
N ALA A 13 -0.47 29.86 -14.83
CA ALA A 13 0.86 29.62 -15.43
C ALA A 13 1.05 30.39 -16.75
N SER A 14 -0.01 30.53 -17.56
CA SER A 14 0.01 31.35 -18.76
C SER A 14 0.11 32.84 -18.41
N ILE A 15 -0.61 33.29 -17.37
CA ILE A 15 -0.58 34.67 -16.87
C ILE A 15 0.84 35.03 -16.40
N ALA A 16 1.42 34.23 -15.50
CA ALA A 16 2.76 34.45 -14.97
C ALA A 16 3.84 34.48 -16.07
N ARG A 17 3.71 33.60 -17.08
CA ARG A 17 4.62 33.58 -18.23
C ARG A 17 4.51 34.85 -19.08
N LEU A 18 3.30 35.36 -19.31
CA LEU A 18 3.09 36.57 -20.11
C LEU A 18 3.51 37.84 -19.35
N LEU A 19 3.27 37.92 -18.04
CA LEU A 19 3.79 38.98 -17.17
C LEU A 19 5.32 39.05 -17.27
N SER A 20 5.98 37.91 -17.07
CA SER A 20 7.45 37.82 -17.17
C SER A 20 7.96 38.24 -18.56
N ALA A 21 7.29 37.79 -19.63
CA ALA A 21 7.69 38.13 -21.00
C ALA A 21 7.49 39.60 -21.36
N LYS A 22 6.61 40.31 -20.65
CA LYS A 22 6.32 41.74 -20.83
C LYS A 22 7.01 42.62 -19.79
N GLU A 23 7.76 42.02 -18.86
CA GLU A 23 8.37 42.71 -17.71
C GLU A 23 7.36 43.53 -16.89
N LEU A 24 6.12 43.05 -16.81
CA LEU A 24 5.06 43.69 -16.03
C LEU A 24 5.04 43.13 -14.61
N PRO A 25 4.96 43.99 -13.57
CA PRO A 25 4.83 43.54 -12.20
C PRO A 25 3.46 42.92 -11.95
N ALA A 26 3.43 41.90 -11.10
CA ALA A 26 2.21 41.17 -10.79
C ALA A 26 1.22 42.03 -9.98
N GLU A 27 1.73 42.95 -9.15
CA GLU A 27 0.90 43.85 -8.35
C GLU A 27 0.04 44.78 -9.23
N GLU A 28 0.59 45.30 -10.34
CA GLU A 28 -0.16 46.15 -11.27
C GLU A 28 -1.33 45.39 -11.91
N LEU A 29 -1.12 44.12 -12.29
CA LEU A 29 -2.21 43.30 -12.84
C LEU A 29 -3.27 42.98 -11.76
N ALA A 30 -2.86 42.73 -10.51
CA ALA A 30 -3.78 42.47 -9.41
C ALA A 30 -4.70 43.67 -9.15
N GLU A 31 -4.13 44.88 -9.13
CA GLU A 31 -4.87 46.14 -8.97
C GLU A 31 -5.91 46.34 -10.07
N GLU A 32 -5.53 46.09 -11.34
CA GLU A 32 -6.41 46.26 -12.50
C GLU A 32 -7.50 45.19 -12.59
N LEU A 33 -7.22 43.99 -12.08
CA LEU A 33 -8.23 42.95 -11.88
C LEU A 33 -9.14 43.24 -10.68
N GLY A 34 -8.85 44.26 -9.88
CA GLY A 34 -9.58 44.58 -8.65
C GLY A 34 -9.48 43.48 -7.60
N LEU A 35 -8.37 42.73 -7.59
CA LEU A 35 -8.13 41.63 -6.66
C LEU A 35 -7.17 42.04 -5.55
N ASP A 36 -7.45 41.58 -4.35
CA ASP A 36 -6.46 41.59 -3.26
C ASP A 36 -5.40 40.50 -3.49
N ASP A 37 -4.28 40.58 -2.76
CA ASP A 37 -3.17 39.63 -2.87
C ASP A 37 -3.65 38.17 -2.79
N ALA A 38 -4.52 37.87 -1.83
CA ALA A 38 -5.10 36.54 -1.66
C ALA A 38 -5.95 36.11 -2.87
N GLY A 39 -6.76 37.02 -3.42
CA GLY A 39 -7.57 36.74 -4.61
C GLY A 39 -6.75 36.54 -5.87
N PHE A 40 -5.66 37.30 -6.02
CA PHE A 40 -4.71 37.15 -7.12
C PHE A 40 -3.93 35.83 -7.01
N ASP A 41 -3.45 35.48 -5.81
CA ASP A 41 -2.78 34.20 -5.56
C ASP A 41 -3.66 33.00 -5.93
N LEU A 42 -4.94 33.03 -5.56
CA LEU A 42 -5.91 32.00 -5.94
C LEU A 42 -6.12 31.92 -7.46
N LEU A 43 -6.10 33.05 -8.16
CA LEU A 43 -6.19 33.09 -9.63
C LEU A 43 -4.94 32.48 -10.27
N ILE A 44 -3.75 32.81 -9.76
CA ILE A 44 -2.48 32.27 -10.26
C ILE A 44 -2.36 30.75 -9.97
N ALA A 45 -2.83 30.31 -8.82
CA ALA A 45 -2.88 28.89 -8.46
C ALA A 45 -3.90 28.08 -9.29
N GLY A 46 -4.85 28.74 -9.96
CA GLY A 46 -5.96 28.07 -10.66
C GLY A 46 -7.10 27.62 -9.74
N GLU A 47 -7.15 28.16 -8.52
CA GLU A 47 -8.22 27.89 -7.55
C GLU A 47 -9.41 28.85 -7.71
N ARG A 48 -9.25 29.92 -8.52
CA ARG A 48 -10.29 30.87 -8.90
C ARG A 48 -10.56 30.83 -10.40
N ARG A 49 -11.84 30.88 -10.78
CA ARG A 49 -12.29 30.96 -12.18
C ARG A 49 -11.90 32.28 -12.83
N ILE A 50 -11.53 32.22 -14.11
CA ILE A 50 -11.50 33.40 -14.99
C ILE A 50 -12.94 33.73 -15.38
N THR A 51 -13.47 34.81 -14.84
CA THR A 51 -14.78 35.37 -15.21
C THR A 51 -14.65 36.29 -16.44
N ALA A 52 -15.77 36.73 -17.02
CA ALA A 52 -15.77 37.54 -18.24
C ALA A 52 -15.06 38.90 -18.07
N ASP A 53 -15.22 39.51 -16.90
CA ASP A 53 -14.51 40.72 -16.44
C ASP A 53 -13.01 40.48 -16.31
N ILE A 54 -12.58 39.41 -15.61
CA ILE A 54 -11.16 39.03 -15.52
C ILE A 54 -10.58 38.78 -16.92
N ALA A 55 -11.31 38.07 -17.78
CA ALA A 55 -10.87 37.77 -19.14
C ALA A 55 -10.72 39.02 -20.01
N ALA A 56 -11.60 40.02 -19.85
CA ALA A 56 -11.51 41.30 -20.54
C ALA A 56 -10.24 42.05 -20.12
N THR A 57 -10.01 42.20 -18.81
CA THR A 57 -8.81 42.86 -18.28
C THR A 57 -7.53 42.12 -18.69
N LEU A 58 -7.50 40.78 -18.62
CA LEU A 58 -6.35 40.00 -19.09
C LEU A 58 -6.10 40.18 -20.59
N SER A 59 -7.16 40.29 -21.39
CA SER A 59 -7.05 40.56 -22.83
C SER A 59 -6.44 41.92 -23.12
N GLU A 60 -6.78 42.95 -22.33
CA GLU A 60 -6.27 44.30 -22.47
C GLU A 60 -4.81 44.41 -22.02
N TYR A 61 -4.47 43.83 -20.85
CA TYR A 61 -3.13 43.94 -20.25
C TYR A 61 -2.11 42.96 -20.84
N LEU A 62 -2.49 41.69 -21.02
CA LEU A 62 -1.58 40.63 -21.46
C LEU A 62 -1.72 40.29 -22.94
N GLY A 63 -2.77 40.79 -23.60
CA GLY A 63 -3.11 40.49 -24.98
C GLY A 63 -3.91 39.19 -25.13
N SER A 64 -3.96 38.69 -26.37
CA SER A 64 -4.93 37.67 -26.80
C SER A 64 -6.36 38.21 -26.81
N THR A 65 -7.37 37.33 -26.75
CA THR A 65 -8.79 37.70 -26.66
C THR A 65 -9.37 37.27 -25.32
N ALA A 66 -10.43 37.92 -24.85
CA ALA A 66 -11.18 37.46 -23.68
C ALA A 66 -11.67 36.00 -23.85
N GLU A 67 -12.08 35.63 -25.05
CA GLU A 67 -12.47 34.26 -25.40
C GLU A 67 -11.33 33.25 -25.20
N PHE A 68 -10.08 33.62 -25.53
CA PHE A 68 -8.92 32.77 -25.27
C PHE A 68 -8.75 32.47 -23.78
N TRP A 69 -8.88 33.48 -22.93
CA TRP A 69 -8.73 33.33 -21.48
C TRP A 69 -9.84 32.50 -20.86
N LEU A 70 -11.10 32.75 -21.25
CA LEU A 70 -12.25 31.93 -20.84
C LEU A 70 -12.09 30.48 -21.27
N ARG A 71 -11.70 30.24 -22.53
CA ARG A 71 -11.47 28.89 -23.05
C ARG A 71 -10.33 28.18 -22.32
N ARG A 72 -9.28 28.91 -21.92
CA ARG A 72 -8.14 28.34 -21.20
C ARG A 72 -8.54 27.86 -19.79
N ASP A 73 -9.42 28.61 -19.14
CA ASP A 73 -10.06 28.26 -17.87
C ASP A 73 -10.98 27.05 -18.02
N GLU A 74 -11.87 27.06 -19.02
CA GLU A 74 -12.76 25.92 -19.32
C GLU A 74 -12.00 24.62 -19.55
N ILE A 75 -10.96 24.66 -20.39
CA ILE A 75 -10.10 23.49 -20.65
C ILE A 75 -9.43 23.00 -19.37
N TYR A 76 -8.92 23.91 -18.54
CA TYR A 76 -8.27 23.53 -17.29
C TYR A 76 -9.22 22.83 -16.33
N TYR A 77 -10.41 23.38 -16.09
CA TYR A 77 -11.38 22.76 -15.18
C TYR A 77 -11.96 21.46 -15.74
N ALA A 78 -12.21 21.37 -17.05
CA ALA A 78 -12.62 20.12 -17.68
C ALA A 78 -11.54 19.03 -17.51
N GLU A 79 -10.27 19.41 -17.58
CA GLU A 79 -9.14 18.49 -17.37
C GLU A 79 -9.03 18.06 -15.90
N ILE A 80 -9.17 18.99 -14.95
CA ILE A 80 -9.24 18.69 -13.51
C ILE A 80 -10.39 17.72 -13.21
N ASP A 81 -11.58 17.98 -13.76
CA ASP A 81 -12.75 17.12 -13.59
C ASP A 81 -12.47 15.72 -14.16
N ARG A 82 -11.90 15.63 -15.37
CA ARG A 82 -11.50 14.36 -15.99
C ARG A 82 -10.51 13.58 -15.13
N LEU A 83 -9.46 14.24 -14.65
CA LEU A 83 -8.43 13.63 -13.80
C LEU A 83 -9.02 13.18 -12.46
N SER A 84 -9.95 13.93 -11.87
CA SER A 84 -10.62 13.55 -10.62
C SER A 84 -11.50 12.31 -10.78
N VAL A 85 -12.21 12.18 -11.91
CA VAL A 85 -13.03 11.01 -12.24
C VAL A 85 -12.14 9.79 -12.50
N ALA A 86 -11.07 9.96 -13.28
CA ALA A 86 -10.11 8.88 -13.54
C ALA A 86 -9.43 8.40 -12.25
N HIS A 87 -9.05 9.32 -11.36
CA HIS A 87 -8.49 9.00 -10.06
C HIS A 87 -9.48 8.22 -9.18
N SER A 88 -10.72 8.68 -9.10
CA SER A 88 -11.79 8.01 -8.34
C SER A 88 -12.09 6.61 -8.88
N SER A 89 -12.09 6.43 -10.20
CA SER A 89 -12.26 5.11 -10.83
C SER A 89 -11.11 4.16 -10.50
N ASN A 90 -9.86 4.63 -10.53
CA ASN A 90 -8.68 3.83 -10.16
C ASN A 90 -8.76 3.35 -8.70
N LEU A 91 -9.22 4.24 -7.82
CA LEU A 91 -9.43 3.99 -6.41
C LEU A 91 -10.48 2.87 -6.19
N ASP A 92 -11.62 2.97 -6.86
CA ASP A 92 -12.68 1.97 -6.83
C ASP A 92 -12.24 0.61 -7.39
N GLU A 93 -11.44 0.59 -8.45
CA GLU A 93 -10.89 -0.65 -9.00
C GLU A 93 -9.88 -1.30 -8.03
N TRP A 94 -8.95 -0.51 -7.49
CA TRP A 94 -7.95 -0.99 -6.54
C TRP A 94 -8.59 -1.58 -5.27
N THR A 95 -9.60 -0.90 -4.71
CA THR A 95 -10.29 -1.40 -3.50
C THR A 95 -11.04 -2.72 -3.75
N LYS A 96 -11.54 -2.97 -4.97
CA LYS A 96 -12.20 -4.23 -5.34
C LYS A 96 -11.23 -5.42 -5.44
N CYS A 97 -9.95 -5.16 -5.69
CA CYS A 97 -8.93 -6.20 -5.78
C CYS A 97 -8.46 -6.71 -4.40
N LEU A 98 -8.71 -5.95 -3.33
CA LEU A 98 -8.33 -6.32 -1.96
C LEU A 98 -9.48 -7.09 -1.24
N PRO A 99 -9.18 -7.97 -0.27
CA PRO A 99 -10.18 -8.73 0.49
C PRO A 99 -10.87 -7.88 1.57
N THR A 100 -11.36 -6.68 1.21
CA THR A 100 -11.86 -5.63 2.12
C THR A 100 -12.94 -6.10 3.09
N ARG A 101 -13.85 -6.97 2.64
CA ARG A 101 -14.89 -7.58 3.48
C ARG A 101 -14.28 -8.39 4.64
N GLN A 102 -13.26 -9.19 4.37
CA GLN A 102 -12.60 -9.99 5.40
C GLN A 102 -11.68 -9.14 6.27
N MET A 103 -10.99 -8.15 5.69
CA MET A 103 -10.22 -7.18 6.48
C MET A 103 -11.11 -6.50 7.53
N SER A 104 -12.33 -6.09 7.14
CA SER A 104 -13.33 -5.51 8.06
C SER A 104 -13.83 -6.53 9.10
N GLN A 105 -14.03 -7.79 8.69
CA GLN A 105 -14.45 -8.87 9.58
C GLN A 105 -13.38 -9.22 10.61
N PHE A 106 -12.12 -9.19 10.22
CA PHE A 106 -10.96 -9.45 11.07
C PHE A 106 -10.58 -8.24 11.95
N GLY A 107 -11.22 -7.10 11.74
CA GLY A 107 -10.97 -5.87 12.51
C GLY A 107 -9.71 -5.13 12.10
N TRP A 108 -9.18 -5.38 10.89
CA TRP A 108 -8.01 -4.68 10.36
C TRP A 108 -8.36 -3.29 9.86
N ILE A 109 -9.60 -3.10 9.41
CA ILE A 109 -10.17 -1.82 8.97
C ILE A 109 -11.56 -1.62 9.56
N ARG A 110 -12.04 -0.38 9.60
CA ARG A 110 -13.41 -0.07 10.06
C ARG A 110 -14.48 -0.70 9.17
N LYS A 111 -15.60 -1.04 9.79
CA LYS A 111 -16.79 -1.58 9.11
C LYS A 111 -17.63 -0.48 8.46
N ASN A 112 -18.38 -0.82 7.43
CA ASN A 112 -19.41 0.02 6.79
C ASN A 112 -18.90 1.37 6.25
N LEU A 113 -17.71 1.38 5.63
CA LEU A 113 -17.18 2.57 4.96
C LEU A 113 -17.80 2.79 3.58
N ARG A 114 -18.00 4.05 3.18
CA ARG A 114 -18.29 4.45 1.79
C ARG A 114 -17.01 4.35 0.93
N SER A 115 -17.13 4.24 -0.39
CA SER A 115 -16.00 3.96 -1.31
C SER A 115 -14.78 4.86 -1.09
N ASN A 116 -14.95 6.20 -1.10
CA ASN A 116 -13.83 7.12 -0.91
C ASN A 116 -13.19 6.98 0.48
N ASN A 117 -13.99 6.73 1.53
CA ASN A 117 -13.46 6.53 2.88
C ASN A 117 -12.78 5.16 3.05
N LEU A 118 -13.15 4.16 2.23
CA LEU A 118 -12.55 2.83 2.25
C LEU A 118 -11.12 2.88 1.73
N ALA A 119 -10.90 3.61 0.64
CA ALA A 119 -9.57 3.73 0.07
C ALA A 119 -8.57 4.40 1.02
N ASP A 120 -8.97 5.50 1.66
CA ASP A 120 -8.15 6.18 2.67
C ASP A 120 -7.82 5.26 3.84
N GLU A 121 -8.79 4.47 4.30
CA GLU A 121 -8.58 3.50 5.38
C GLU A 121 -7.63 2.37 4.95
N LEU A 122 -7.72 1.90 3.70
CA LEU A 122 -6.81 0.89 3.15
C LEU A 122 -5.39 1.45 3.00
N LEU A 123 -5.24 2.68 2.49
CA LEU A 123 -3.94 3.36 2.40
C LEU A 123 -3.31 3.51 3.79
N LYS A 124 -4.09 3.93 4.79
CA LYS A 124 -3.66 3.96 6.20
C LYS A 124 -3.25 2.58 6.73
N PHE A 125 -4.02 1.54 6.42
CA PHE A 125 -3.66 0.16 6.79
C PHE A 125 -2.31 -0.25 6.20
N PHE A 126 -2.06 0.07 4.93
CA PHE A 126 -0.79 -0.21 4.28
C PHE A 126 0.35 0.76 4.64
N GLY A 127 0.04 1.84 5.36
CA GLY A 127 1.01 2.88 5.74
C GLY A 127 1.45 3.75 4.56
N CYS A 128 0.56 4.02 3.60
CA CYS A 128 0.81 4.86 2.43
C CYS A 128 -0.14 6.06 2.42
N GLU A 129 0.28 7.15 1.79
CA GLU A 129 -0.50 8.38 1.58
C GLU A 129 -1.23 8.36 0.23
N SER A 130 -0.78 7.54 -0.72
CA SER A 130 -1.40 7.43 -2.05
C SER A 130 -1.29 6.03 -2.65
N ILE A 131 -2.15 5.74 -3.66
CA ILE A 131 -2.03 4.51 -4.46
C ILE A 131 -0.66 4.43 -5.16
N SER A 132 -0.13 5.57 -5.63
CA SER A 132 1.16 5.62 -6.33
C SER A 132 2.30 5.19 -5.41
N GLU A 133 2.30 5.66 -4.17
CA GLU A 133 3.26 5.22 -3.14
C GLU A 133 3.06 3.74 -2.80
N TRP A 134 1.81 3.30 -2.60
CA TRP A 134 1.50 1.90 -2.37
C TRP A 134 2.05 1.01 -3.48
N LYS A 135 1.89 1.40 -4.75
CA LYS A 135 2.50 0.70 -5.89
C LYS A 135 4.02 0.74 -5.79
N ALA A 136 4.61 1.90 -5.51
CA ALA A 136 6.05 2.05 -5.41
C ALA A 136 6.69 1.24 -4.27
N ILE A 137 5.95 0.90 -3.22
CA ILE A 137 6.44 0.07 -2.11
C ILE A 137 6.18 -1.43 -2.36
N TYR A 138 4.97 -1.78 -2.80
CA TYR A 138 4.51 -3.17 -2.81
C TYR A 138 4.56 -3.84 -4.19
N THR A 139 4.83 -3.09 -5.26
CA THR A 139 4.92 -3.63 -6.64
C THR A 139 6.32 -3.46 -7.24
N SER A 140 7.22 -2.74 -6.58
CA SER A 140 8.62 -2.55 -6.98
C SER A 140 9.43 -3.82 -6.70
N GLY A 141 9.38 -4.76 -7.63
CA GLY A 141 10.04 -6.07 -7.55
C GLY A 141 9.20 -7.19 -8.17
N LEU A 142 7.91 -6.95 -8.36
CA LEU A 142 6.99 -7.76 -9.16
C LEU A 142 6.84 -7.05 -10.50
N ASP A 143 7.65 -7.45 -11.50
CA ASP A 143 7.67 -6.94 -12.87
C ASP A 143 6.88 -5.64 -13.08
N ALA A 144 7.54 -4.49 -12.92
CA ALA A 144 6.96 -3.17 -13.26
C ALA A 144 6.41 -3.10 -14.71
N VAL A 145 6.77 -4.08 -15.54
CA VAL A 145 6.21 -4.34 -16.87
C VAL A 145 4.77 -4.89 -16.78
N SER A 146 4.47 -5.85 -15.89
CA SER A 146 3.13 -6.41 -15.74
C SER A 146 2.10 -5.35 -15.35
N PHE A 147 2.47 -4.36 -14.53
CA PHE A 147 1.56 -3.25 -14.19
C PHE A 147 1.32 -2.28 -15.37
N ARG A 148 2.30 -2.15 -16.27
CA ARG A 148 2.18 -1.35 -17.50
C ARG A 148 1.47 -2.07 -18.64
N THR A 149 1.45 -3.42 -18.62
CA THR A 149 0.87 -4.24 -19.70
C THR A 149 -0.38 -5.02 -19.30
N SER A 150 -0.73 -5.12 -18.02
CA SER A 150 -1.93 -5.82 -17.52
C SER A 150 -2.36 -5.31 -16.14
N SER A 151 -3.58 -4.79 -16.04
CA SER A 151 -4.24 -4.30 -14.83
C SER A 151 -4.60 -5.38 -13.79
N SER A 152 -3.99 -6.57 -13.82
CA SER A 152 -4.39 -7.67 -12.95
C SER A 152 -3.22 -8.23 -12.16
N PHE A 153 -3.05 -7.73 -10.94
CA PHE A 153 -2.63 -8.65 -9.88
C PHE A 153 -3.67 -9.76 -9.76
N HIS A 154 -3.24 -11.00 -9.53
CA HIS A 154 -4.17 -12.01 -9.10
C HIS A 154 -4.65 -11.64 -7.69
N ALA A 155 -5.96 -11.66 -7.45
CA ALA A 155 -6.56 -11.30 -6.16
C ALA A 155 -5.91 -12.06 -4.97
N ASP A 156 -5.36 -13.24 -5.24
CA ASP A 156 -4.62 -14.08 -4.29
C ASP A 156 -3.34 -13.43 -3.76
N ASP A 157 -2.61 -12.67 -4.59
CA ASP A 157 -1.38 -11.98 -4.21
C ASP A 157 -1.68 -10.79 -3.30
N LEU A 158 -2.71 -10.00 -3.63
CA LEU A 158 -3.13 -8.87 -2.82
C LEU A 158 -3.74 -9.32 -1.48
N ALA A 159 -4.41 -10.47 -1.47
CA ALA A 159 -4.85 -11.10 -0.24
C ALA A 159 -3.67 -11.53 0.64
N THR A 160 -2.60 -12.08 0.04
CA THR A 160 -1.37 -12.43 0.73
C THR A 160 -0.64 -11.20 1.25
N LEU A 161 -0.60 -10.12 0.48
CA LEU A 161 -0.02 -8.84 0.89
C LEU A 161 -0.77 -8.22 2.07
N ALA A 162 -2.09 -8.18 2.02
CA ALA A 162 -2.92 -7.69 3.12
C ALA A 162 -2.68 -8.51 4.41
N TRP A 163 -2.52 -9.83 4.26
CA TRP A 163 -2.18 -10.73 5.37
C TRP A 163 -0.79 -10.42 5.95
N LYS A 164 0.25 -10.31 5.10
CA LYS A 164 1.60 -9.93 5.53
C LYS A 164 1.60 -8.59 6.28
N ARG A 165 0.90 -7.58 5.74
CA ARG A 165 0.77 -6.25 6.37
C ARG A 165 0.13 -6.32 7.76
N ALA A 166 -0.89 -7.16 7.96
CA ALA A 166 -1.46 -7.38 9.28
C ALA A 166 -0.43 -7.95 10.28
N GLY A 167 0.52 -8.77 9.81
CA GLY A 167 1.67 -9.23 10.57
C GLY A 167 2.65 -8.09 10.93
N GLU A 168 2.96 -7.20 9.99
CA GLU A 168 3.84 -6.05 10.22
C GLU A 168 3.28 -5.09 11.28
N ILE A 169 1.99 -4.76 11.20
CA ILE A 169 1.31 -3.90 12.17
C ILE A 169 1.32 -4.53 13.57
N GLN A 170 1.15 -5.86 13.67
CA GLN A 170 1.27 -6.54 14.96
C GLN A 170 2.70 -6.53 15.48
N ALA A 171 3.70 -6.71 14.60
CA ALA A 171 5.10 -6.78 15.00
C ALA A 171 5.61 -5.44 15.54
N SER A 172 5.14 -4.31 15.00
CA SER A 172 5.52 -2.98 15.50
C SER A 172 5.03 -2.68 16.92
N GLN A 173 4.12 -3.50 17.46
CA GLN A 173 3.58 -3.40 18.82
C GLN A 173 4.27 -4.37 19.80
N ILE A 174 5.24 -5.17 19.34
CA ILE A 174 5.96 -6.13 20.17
C ILE A 174 7.29 -5.50 20.57
N ASP A 175 7.55 -5.43 21.88
CA ASP A 175 8.86 -5.09 22.40
C ASP A 175 9.84 -6.25 22.15
N LEU A 176 10.83 -6.02 21.30
CA LEU A 176 11.84 -7.00 20.91
C LEU A 176 13.22 -6.55 21.40
N CYS A 177 14.02 -7.49 21.91
CA CYS A 177 15.46 -7.25 22.04
C CYS A 177 16.15 -7.38 20.68
N GLU A 178 17.44 -7.05 20.61
CA GLU A 178 18.25 -7.34 19.42
C GLU A 178 18.25 -8.84 19.12
N PHE A 179 18.15 -9.19 17.83
CA PHE A 179 18.07 -10.58 17.40
C PHE A 179 19.38 -11.34 17.65
N SER A 180 19.31 -12.39 18.45
CA SER A 180 20.43 -13.31 18.70
C SER A 180 20.16 -14.67 18.07
N ARG A 181 20.85 -14.95 16.95
CA ARG A 181 20.74 -16.23 16.24
C ARG A 181 21.15 -17.43 17.10
N SER A 182 22.17 -17.27 17.93
CA SER A 182 22.65 -18.31 18.85
C SER A 182 21.61 -18.62 19.93
N ASP A 183 21.01 -17.60 20.52
CA ASP A 183 19.99 -17.79 21.56
C ASP A 183 18.68 -18.32 20.98
N PHE A 184 18.30 -17.85 19.79
CA PHE A 184 17.16 -18.41 19.04
C PHE A 184 17.34 -19.90 18.77
N ASN A 185 18.50 -20.32 18.26
CA ASN A 185 18.78 -21.74 18.00
C ASN A 185 18.76 -22.59 19.28
N ARG A 186 19.16 -22.01 20.43
CA ARG A 186 19.09 -22.67 21.74
C ARG A 186 17.66 -22.78 22.25
N LEU A 187 16.81 -21.79 21.97
CA LEU A 187 15.41 -21.75 22.37
C LEU A 187 14.53 -22.76 21.60
N LEU A 188 14.80 -22.99 20.31
CA LEU A 188 13.93 -23.79 19.45
C LEU A 188 13.58 -25.21 19.98
N PRO A 189 14.54 -26.00 20.53
CA PRO A 189 14.22 -27.28 21.15
C PRO A 189 13.30 -27.16 22.37
N GLU A 190 13.38 -26.06 23.12
CA GLU A 190 12.58 -25.82 24.32
C GLU A 190 11.12 -25.53 23.99
N LEU A 191 10.85 -24.87 22.85
CA LEU A 191 9.48 -24.53 22.42
C LEU A 191 8.59 -25.77 22.26
N LYS A 192 9.16 -26.95 21.95
CA LYS A 192 8.41 -28.21 21.86
C LYS A 192 7.64 -28.55 23.13
N ARG A 193 8.18 -28.15 24.30
CA ARG A 193 7.52 -28.39 25.60
C ARG A 193 6.24 -27.57 25.76
N LEU A 194 6.08 -26.49 25.00
CA LEU A 194 4.84 -25.72 25.02
C LEU A 194 3.69 -26.46 24.32
N GLY A 195 3.97 -27.47 23.50
CA GLY A 195 2.93 -28.30 22.85
C GLY A 195 2.01 -29.06 23.81
N PHE A 196 2.33 -29.10 25.11
CA PHE A 196 1.44 -29.65 26.13
C PHE A 196 0.37 -28.65 26.63
N ILE A 197 0.51 -27.37 26.32
CA ILE A 197 -0.48 -26.33 26.67
C ILE A 197 -1.70 -26.50 25.77
N ARG A 198 -2.86 -26.79 26.36
CA ARG A 198 -4.09 -27.07 25.62
C ARG A 198 -4.88 -25.84 25.22
N ASP A 199 -4.73 -24.73 25.94
CA ASP A 199 -5.37 -23.47 25.55
C ASP A 199 -4.54 -22.78 24.45
N PRO A 200 -5.08 -22.60 23.23
CA PRO A 200 -4.35 -21.95 22.16
C PRO A 200 -3.92 -20.51 22.50
N LYS A 201 -4.71 -19.78 23.31
CA LYS A 201 -4.37 -18.41 23.70
C LYS A 201 -3.14 -18.40 24.60
N GLU A 202 -3.12 -19.27 25.60
CA GLU A 202 -1.96 -19.45 26.49
C GLU A 202 -0.72 -19.92 25.72
N LEU A 203 -0.88 -20.89 24.80
CA LEU A 203 0.20 -21.39 23.95
C LEU A 203 0.85 -20.25 23.14
N VAL A 204 0.03 -19.48 22.42
CA VAL A 204 0.52 -18.38 21.58
C VAL A 204 1.16 -17.27 22.41
N ALA A 205 0.59 -16.94 23.57
CA ALA A 205 1.17 -15.96 24.47
C ALA A 205 2.56 -16.39 24.98
N ASN A 206 2.70 -17.67 25.37
CA ASN A 206 3.99 -18.23 25.80
C ASN A 206 5.03 -18.25 24.67
N LEU A 207 4.62 -18.64 23.46
CA LEU A 207 5.50 -18.63 22.29
C LEU A 207 5.99 -17.21 21.97
N ARG A 208 5.07 -16.23 21.94
CA ARG A 208 5.40 -14.82 21.72
C ARG A 208 6.40 -14.30 22.73
N ALA A 209 6.15 -14.52 24.02
CA ALA A 209 7.02 -14.06 25.10
C ALA A 209 8.44 -14.62 24.97
N ARG A 210 8.58 -15.92 24.69
CA ARG A 210 9.89 -16.57 24.55
C ARG A 210 10.64 -16.14 23.28
N LEU A 211 9.93 -16.01 22.16
CA LEU A 211 10.53 -15.57 20.90
C LEU A 211 10.98 -14.11 20.97
N ALA A 212 10.20 -13.25 21.63
CA ALA A 212 10.55 -11.84 21.82
C ALA A 212 11.86 -11.66 22.63
N GLN A 213 12.13 -12.55 23.61
CA GLN A 213 13.37 -12.55 24.41
C GLN A 213 14.64 -12.86 23.60
N VAL A 214 14.51 -13.39 22.39
CA VAL A 214 15.63 -13.64 21.46
C VAL A 214 15.53 -12.77 20.20
N GLY A 215 14.66 -11.76 20.24
CA GLY A 215 14.48 -10.76 19.19
C GLY A 215 13.70 -11.26 17.98
N VAL A 216 12.84 -12.27 18.13
CA VAL A 216 11.96 -12.78 17.06
C VAL A 216 10.51 -12.40 17.32
N ALA A 217 9.87 -11.73 16.38
CA ALA A 217 8.45 -11.41 16.46
C ALA A 217 7.61 -12.61 16.03
N LEU A 218 6.67 -13.07 16.87
CA LEU A 218 5.64 -14.02 16.47
C LEU A 218 4.30 -13.34 16.33
N THR A 219 3.82 -13.21 15.10
CA THR A 219 2.54 -12.57 14.78
C THR A 219 1.60 -13.56 14.13
N THR A 220 0.31 -13.28 14.21
CA THR A 220 -0.70 -14.23 13.74
C THR A 220 -1.88 -13.50 13.15
N ALA A 221 -2.33 -13.88 11.97
CA ALA A 221 -3.49 -13.25 11.34
C ALA A 221 -4.23 -14.28 10.49
N ARG A 222 -5.56 -14.31 10.56
CA ARG A 222 -6.34 -15.22 9.71
C ARG A 222 -6.07 -14.89 8.24
N ALA A 223 -5.79 -15.92 7.43
CA ALA A 223 -5.64 -15.74 5.99
C ALA A 223 -6.99 -15.33 5.36
N PRO A 224 -7.07 -14.19 4.65
CA PRO A 224 -8.23 -13.87 3.84
C PRO A 224 -8.36 -14.85 2.67
N ALA A 225 -9.53 -14.86 2.02
CA ALA A 225 -9.76 -15.61 0.80
C ALA A 225 -8.77 -15.15 -0.27
N GLY A 226 -8.19 -16.12 -0.98
CA GLY A 226 -7.08 -15.90 -1.92
C GLY A 226 -5.69 -16.04 -1.28
N CYS A 227 -5.54 -15.77 0.02
CA CYS A 227 -4.28 -16.05 0.72
C CYS A 227 -4.18 -17.56 1.04
N ARG A 228 -3.20 -18.21 0.41
CA ARG A 228 -2.92 -19.65 0.56
C ARG A 228 -1.73 -19.94 1.47
N ALA A 229 -1.13 -18.88 2.02
CA ALA A 229 0.01 -18.99 2.91
C ALA A 229 -0.41 -19.53 4.29
N SER A 230 0.40 -20.46 4.78
CA SER A 230 0.27 -21.04 6.11
C SER A 230 1.19 -20.33 7.09
N GLY A 231 2.40 -20.01 6.63
CA GLY A 231 3.41 -19.26 7.33
C GLY A 231 4.18 -18.35 6.39
N ALA A 232 4.86 -17.37 6.96
CA ALA A 232 5.84 -16.57 6.26
C ALA A 232 6.88 -16.05 7.26
N THR A 233 8.08 -15.77 6.76
CA THR A 233 9.11 -15.09 7.52
C THR A 233 9.80 -14.02 6.68
N TRP A 234 10.07 -12.89 7.31
CA TRP A 234 10.85 -11.80 6.75
C TRP A 234 11.59 -11.09 7.89
N ARG A 235 12.22 -9.95 7.59
CA ARG A 235 12.86 -9.11 8.61
C ARG A 235 12.18 -7.76 8.67
N LEU A 236 12.03 -7.23 9.88
CA LEU A 236 11.69 -5.83 10.12
C LEU A 236 12.87 -4.94 9.69
N GLU A 237 12.62 -3.65 9.52
CA GLU A 237 13.65 -2.66 9.16
C GLU A 237 14.82 -2.63 10.15
N GLN A 238 14.55 -2.89 11.43
CA GLN A 238 15.55 -2.97 12.50
C GLN A 238 16.38 -4.27 12.45
N GLY A 239 16.07 -5.19 11.53
CA GLY A 239 16.78 -6.45 11.31
C GLY A 239 16.20 -7.65 12.07
N ASN A 240 15.30 -7.43 13.04
CA ASN A 240 14.62 -8.50 13.76
C ASN A 240 13.76 -9.36 12.82
N PRO A 241 13.87 -10.70 12.87
CA PRO A 241 13.03 -11.56 12.05
C PRO A 241 11.61 -11.67 12.64
N ILE A 242 10.65 -11.90 11.74
CA ILE A 242 9.26 -12.19 12.08
C ILE A 242 8.89 -13.59 11.61
N ILE A 243 8.12 -14.30 12.42
CA ILE A 243 7.37 -15.49 12.02
C ILE A 243 5.89 -15.09 12.03
N HIS A 244 5.25 -15.19 10.88
CA HIS A 244 3.84 -14.86 10.72
C HIS A 244 3.05 -16.11 10.37
N LEU A 245 2.00 -16.42 11.16
CA LEU A 245 1.22 -17.65 11.00
C LEU A 245 -0.26 -17.36 10.72
N SER A 246 -0.86 -18.15 9.83
CA SER A 246 -2.27 -17.99 9.47
C SER A 246 -3.26 -18.85 10.25
N PHE A 247 -2.76 -19.88 10.95
CA PHE A 247 -3.57 -20.93 11.59
C PHE A 247 -4.55 -21.61 10.63
N ARG A 248 -4.16 -21.76 9.36
CA ARG A 248 -4.93 -22.56 8.40
C ARG A 248 -5.06 -24.01 8.90
N HIS A 249 -6.16 -24.68 8.56
CA HIS A 249 -6.54 -26.03 8.99
C HIS A 249 -6.82 -26.24 10.49
N LEU A 250 -6.43 -25.32 11.36
CA LEU A 250 -6.72 -25.36 12.81
C LEU A 250 -6.32 -26.68 13.47
N SER A 251 -5.20 -27.27 13.04
CA SER A 251 -4.66 -28.51 13.60
C SER A 251 -3.27 -28.30 14.20
N ASP A 252 -2.98 -29.03 15.28
CA ASP A 252 -1.72 -28.89 16.03
C ASP A 252 -0.50 -29.27 15.19
N ASP A 253 -0.61 -30.35 14.41
CA ASP A 253 0.46 -30.85 13.55
C ASP A 253 0.86 -29.84 12.47
N HIS A 254 -0.12 -29.23 11.81
CA HIS A 254 0.11 -28.21 10.79
C HIS A 254 0.67 -26.94 11.41
N PHE A 255 0.14 -26.49 12.55
CA PHE A 255 0.69 -25.36 13.31
C PHE A 255 2.17 -25.54 13.65
N TRP A 256 2.53 -26.68 14.26
CA TRP A 256 3.91 -26.94 14.66
C TRP A 256 4.83 -27.11 13.46
N PHE A 257 4.37 -27.77 12.39
CA PHE A 257 5.13 -27.88 11.15
C PHE A 257 5.45 -26.49 10.58
N THR A 258 4.44 -25.63 10.42
CA THR A 258 4.62 -24.29 9.86
C THR A 258 5.52 -23.43 10.75
N LEU A 259 5.30 -23.42 12.08
CA LEU A 259 6.15 -22.66 13.00
C LEU A 259 7.62 -23.05 12.87
N TYR A 260 7.93 -24.35 12.87
CA TYR A 260 9.30 -24.82 12.74
C TYR A 260 9.88 -24.65 11.33
N HIS A 261 9.05 -24.70 10.29
CA HIS A 261 9.45 -24.41 8.92
C HIS A 261 9.95 -22.96 8.80
N GLU A 262 9.13 -21.99 9.23
CA GLU A 262 9.52 -20.57 9.20
C GLU A 262 10.70 -20.29 10.15
N ALA A 263 10.74 -20.94 11.32
CA ALA A 263 11.89 -20.85 12.22
C ALA A 263 13.19 -21.38 11.58
N ALA A 264 13.12 -22.41 10.75
CA ALA A 264 14.29 -22.94 10.04
C ALA A 264 14.84 -21.93 9.03
N HIS A 265 13.99 -21.20 8.31
CA HIS A 265 14.43 -20.10 7.44
C HIS A 265 15.21 -19.04 8.22
N ILE A 266 14.71 -18.65 9.39
CA ILE A 266 15.42 -17.73 10.28
C ILE A 266 16.75 -18.35 10.71
N ALA A 267 16.77 -19.59 11.21
CA ALA A 267 17.93 -20.28 11.76
C ALA A 267 19.04 -20.57 10.73
N LEU A 268 18.67 -20.76 9.46
CA LEU A 268 19.58 -20.99 8.34
C LEU A 268 19.96 -19.68 7.59
N ASN A 269 19.44 -18.54 8.03
CA ASN A 269 19.66 -17.23 7.41
C ASN A 269 19.19 -17.17 5.95
N HIS A 270 18.10 -17.86 5.66
CA HIS A 270 17.37 -17.64 4.43
C HIS A 270 16.75 -16.22 4.46
N GLY A 271 16.57 -15.63 3.28
CA GLY A 271 15.88 -14.35 3.13
C GLY A 271 14.39 -14.46 3.40
N GLU A 272 13.62 -13.53 2.84
CA GLU A 272 12.16 -13.60 2.90
C GLU A 272 11.62 -14.91 2.30
N HIS A 273 10.64 -15.51 2.97
CA HIS A 273 9.98 -16.74 2.55
C HIS A 273 8.48 -16.69 2.87
N VAL A 274 7.67 -17.24 1.96
CA VAL A 274 6.23 -17.43 2.13
C VAL A 274 5.91 -18.91 1.91
N GLY A 275 5.51 -19.60 2.99
CA GLY A 275 5.15 -21.00 2.97
C GLY A 275 3.72 -21.23 2.49
N TYR A 276 3.58 -21.73 1.27
CA TYR A 276 2.29 -22.09 0.68
C TYR A 276 1.90 -23.55 0.96
N ASP A 277 0.62 -23.80 1.15
CA ASP A 277 0.10 -25.16 1.10
C ASP A 277 0.13 -25.69 -0.34
N THR A 278 1.06 -26.60 -0.63
CA THR A 278 0.92 -27.49 -1.78
C THR A 278 -0.26 -28.42 -1.52
N LYS A 279 -1.27 -28.40 -2.40
CA LYS A 279 -2.35 -29.41 -2.38
C LYS A 279 -1.68 -30.79 -2.41
N CYS A 280 -1.82 -31.55 -1.33
CA CYS A 280 -1.60 -32.99 -1.22
C CYS A 280 -0.75 -33.61 -2.35
N ALA A 281 0.57 -33.75 -2.14
CA ALA A 281 1.33 -34.80 -2.84
C ALA A 281 1.00 -36.16 -2.20
N ALA A 282 -0.28 -36.55 -2.23
CA ALA A 282 -0.71 -37.92 -2.01
C ALA A 282 -0.62 -38.64 -3.36
N ASN A 283 0.61 -38.96 -3.76
CA ASN A 283 0.99 -40.04 -4.67
C ASN A 283 2.48 -39.87 -5.00
N LEU A 284 3.32 -40.65 -4.32
CA LEU A 284 4.31 -41.55 -4.93
C LEU A 284 4.90 -42.38 -3.79
N GLY A 285 4.25 -43.53 -3.54
CA GLY A 285 4.89 -44.64 -2.87
C GLY A 285 5.95 -45.27 -3.78
N SER A 286 6.97 -45.85 -3.13
CA SER A 286 7.80 -46.96 -3.58
C SER A 286 8.34 -46.94 -5.03
N GLY A 287 9.64 -46.69 -5.18
CA GLY A 287 10.36 -46.99 -6.41
C GLY A 287 11.87 -46.79 -6.32
N PHE A 288 12.57 -47.89 -6.02
CA PHE A 288 13.96 -48.20 -6.38
C PHE A 288 15.14 -47.55 -5.62
N ILE A 289 15.68 -48.40 -4.75
CA ILE A 289 17.12 -48.61 -4.48
C ILE A 289 17.86 -48.82 -5.82
N THR A 290 18.97 -48.10 -6.08
CA THR A 290 20.35 -48.63 -6.27
C THR A 290 21.31 -47.62 -6.94
N ASN A 291 22.46 -47.45 -6.28
CA ASN A 291 23.83 -47.20 -6.79
C ASN A 291 24.12 -46.10 -7.83
N LYS A 292 24.87 -45.08 -7.41
CA LYS A 292 26.35 -45.08 -7.47
C LYS A 292 26.94 -44.08 -6.48
#